data_AF-A0A7C7Q6U9-F1
#
_entry.id   AF-A0A7C7Q6U9-F1
#
_cell.length_a   1.000
_cell.length_b   1.000
_cell.length_c   1.000
_cell.angle_alpha   90.00
_cell.angle_beta   90.00
_cell.angle_gamma   90.00
#
_symmetry.space_group_name_H-M   'P 1'
#
loop_
_entity.id
_entity.type
_entity.pdbx_description
1 polymer ?
#
loop_
_entity_poly.entity_id
_entity_poly.type
_entity_poly.pdbx_seq_one_letter_code
_entity_poly.pdbx_strand_id
1 'polypeptide(L)'
;MRQYIVCQCGHSINLNDILQVGIWIRSTGDVSLYIRYRCPKCRRIGEELIEDTNVALPPPERPLIETSPAERRKFRRMKPITSDELIDFYRYLKNLRRLPRTKLGAKPQRRTPSHTRSKW
;
A
#
# COMPACT_ATOMS: atom_id res chain seq x y z
N MET A 1 -2.82 -1.33 -20.73
CA MET A 1 -1.37 -1.05 -20.74
C MET A 1 -0.94 -0.74 -19.32
N ARG A 2 0.15 -1.32 -18.81
CA ARG A 2 0.65 -1.02 -17.46
C ARG A 2 1.53 0.23 -17.54
N GLN A 3 1.09 1.33 -16.93
CA GLN A 3 1.92 2.54 -16.79
C GLN A 3 2.90 2.33 -15.64
N TYR A 4 4.18 2.54 -15.92
CA TYR A 4 5.28 2.47 -14.96
C TYR A 4 5.79 3.89 -14.72
N ILE A 5 6.10 4.22 -13.47
CA ILE A 5 6.61 5.54 -13.08
C ILE A 5 8.08 5.61 -13.49
N VAL A 6 8.45 6.62 -14.28
CA VAL A 6 9.81 6.81 -14.77
C VAL A 6 10.34 8.13 -14.29
N CYS A 7 11.51 8.11 -13.65
CA CYS A 7 12.21 9.34 -13.31
C CYS A 7 12.70 10.05 -14.58
N GLN A 8 12.90 11.37 -14.52
CA GLN A 8 13.51 12.16 -15.60
C GLN A 8 14.86 11.61 -16.10
N CYS A 9 15.59 10.83 -15.29
CA CYS A 9 16.81 10.15 -15.71
C CYS A 9 16.60 8.85 -16.51
N GLY A 10 15.35 8.50 -16.83
CA GLY A 10 14.96 7.28 -17.54
C GLY A 10 14.91 6.02 -16.67
N HIS A 11 15.13 6.12 -15.36
CA HIS A 11 15.07 4.97 -14.46
C HIS A 11 13.64 4.69 -14.00
N SER A 12 13.21 3.44 -14.08
CA SER A 12 11.92 2.98 -13.54
C SER A 12 11.94 3.02 -12.01
N ILE A 13 10.92 3.60 -11.42
CA ILE A 13 10.76 3.70 -9.97
C ILE A 13 10.02 2.46 -9.47
N ASN A 14 10.63 1.77 -8.50
CA ASN A 14 10.02 0.61 -7.85
C ASN A 14 9.20 1.06 -6.63
N LEU A 15 8.38 0.14 -6.09
CA LEU A 15 7.59 0.38 -4.86
C LEU A 15 8.44 0.86 -3.68
N ASN A 16 9.66 0.34 -3.53
CA ASN A 16 10.57 0.70 -2.43
C ASN A 16 11.14 2.12 -2.54
N ASP A 17 11.09 2.71 -3.74
CA ASP A 17 11.59 4.05 -4.02
C ASP A 17 10.51 5.12 -3.75
N ILE A 18 9.27 4.69 -3.50
CA ILE A 18 8.14 5.57 -3.20
C ILE A 18 8.26 6.03 -1.75
N LEU A 19 8.33 7.34 -1.56
CA LEU A 19 8.38 7.98 -0.24
C LEU A 19 6.98 8.18 0.34
N GLN A 20 6.03 8.55 -0.51
CA GLN A 20 4.67 8.87 -0.09
C GLN A 20 3.69 8.58 -1.21
N VAL A 21 2.55 7.99 -0.84
CA VAL A 21 1.36 7.89 -1.68
C VAL A 21 0.26 8.70 -1.00
N GLY A 22 -0.34 9.61 -1.76
CA GLY A 22 -1.46 10.43 -1.36
C GLY A 22 -2.64 10.23 -2.32
N ILE A 23 -3.82 10.62 -1.86
CA ILE A 23 -5.03 10.66 -2.68
C ILE A 23 -5.36 12.14 -2.88
N TRP A 24 -5.50 12.55 -4.14
CA TRP A 24 -5.96 13.87 -4.54
C TRP A 24 -7.38 13.75 -5.09
N ILE A 25 -8.34 14.39 -4.42
CA ILE A 25 -9.75 14.36 -4.83
C ILE A 25 -10.06 15.69 -5.52
N ARG A 26 -10.45 15.64 -6.80
CA ARG A 26 -10.91 16.82 -7.54
C ARG A 26 -12.31 17.23 -7.08
N SER A 27 -12.66 18.50 -7.27
CA SER A 27 -14.00 19.03 -6.97
C SER A 27 -15.13 18.33 -7.77
N THR A 28 -14.78 17.70 -8.90
CA THR A 28 -15.68 16.90 -9.75
C THR A 28 -15.98 15.50 -9.20
N GLY A 29 -15.26 15.05 -8.17
CA GLY A 29 -15.37 13.69 -7.61
C GLY A 29 -14.32 12.71 -8.11
N ASP A 30 -13.54 13.09 -9.12
CA ASP A 30 -12.47 12.24 -9.66
C ASP A 30 -11.31 12.09 -8.66
N VAL A 31 -10.82 10.86 -8.54
CA VAL A 31 -9.75 10.49 -7.61
C VAL A 31 -8.46 10.27 -8.39
N SER A 32 -7.47 11.11 -8.11
CA SER A 32 -6.11 10.94 -8.64
C SER A 32 -5.18 10.46 -7.53
N LEU A 33 -4.21 9.63 -7.87
CA LEU A 33 -3.15 9.20 -6.95
C LEU A 33 -1.97 10.16 -7.07
N TYR A 34 -1.52 10.68 -5.93
CA TYR A 34 -0.31 11.47 -5.84
C TYR A 34 0.82 10.59 -5.36
N ILE A 35 1.91 10.49 -6.12
CA ILE A 35 3.07 9.68 -5.75
C ILE A 35 4.29 10.57 -5.66
N ARG A 36 4.97 10.50 -4.53
CA ARG A 36 6.28 11.12 -4.30
C ARG A 36 7.32 10.03 -4.17
N TYR A 37 8.38 10.10 -4.95
CA TYR A 37 9.42 9.07 -5.00
C TYR A 37 10.82 9.67 -4.95
N ARG A 38 11.81 8.84 -4.59
CA ARG A 38 13.23 9.17 -4.66
C ARG A 38 13.92 8.20 -5.60
N CYS A 39 14.42 8.71 -6.73
CA CYS A 39 15.10 7.87 -7.70
C CYS A 39 16.38 7.24 -7.11
N PRO A 40 16.59 5.92 -7.17
CA PRO A 40 17.79 5.28 -6.64
C PRO A 40 19.03 5.62 -7.48
N LYS A 41 18.86 5.86 -8.80
CA LYS A 41 19.96 6.16 -9.72
C LYS A 41 20.46 7.61 -9.62
N CYS A 42 19.57 8.60 -9.73
CA CYS A 42 19.95 10.02 -9.73
C CYS A 42 19.73 10.74 -8.38
N ARG A 43 19.13 10.05 -7.40
CA ARG A 43 18.83 10.56 -6.04
C ARG A 43 17.91 11.79 -5.99
N ARG A 44 17.30 12.18 -7.11
CA ARG A 44 16.30 13.26 -7.17
C ARG A 44 14.96 12.79 -6.62
N ILE A 45 14.24 13.72 -6.02
CA ILE A 45 12.86 13.53 -5.59
C ILE A 45 11.96 13.96 -6.76
N GLY A 46 11.01 13.11 -7.12
CA GLY A 46 10.00 13.39 -8.13
C GLY A 46 8.60 13.26 -7.54
N GLU A 47 7.67 13.96 -8.17
CA GLU A 47 6.26 14.01 -7.79
C GLU A 47 5.45 13.80 -9.07
N GLU A 48 4.53 12.84 -9.03
CA GLU A 48 3.69 12.50 -10.17
C GLU A 48 2.24 12.35 -9.72
N LEU A 49 1.35 13.00 -10.46
CA LEU A 49 -0.08 12.87 -10.28
C LEU A 49 -0.61 11.90 -11.34
N ILE A 50 -1.20 10.83 -10.87
CA ILE A 50 -1.76 9.77 -11.68
C ILE A 50 -3.27 9.97 -11.69
N GLU A 51 -3.79 10.42 -12.82
CA GLU A 51 -5.22 10.70 -12.99
C GLU A 51 -6.04 9.44 -13.20
N ASP A 52 -5.43 8.39 -13.78
CA ASP A 52 -6.08 7.10 -14.02
C ASP A 52 -5.81 6.12 -12.87
N THR A 53 -6.87 5.68 -12.19
CA THR A 53 -6.86 4.55 -11.23
C THR A 53 -6.37 3.21 -11.82
N ASN A 54 -6.06 3.16 -13.12
CA ASN A 54 -5.50 2.01 -13.82
C ASN A 54 -3.97 1.83 -13.66
N VAL A 55 -3.32 2.58 -12.76
CA VAL A 55 -1.91 2.32 -12.46
C VAL A 55 -1.79 1.08 -11.58
N ALA A 56 -1.46 -0.02 -12.24
CA ALA A 56 -0.92 -1.19 -11.58
C ALA A 56 0.42 -0.80 -10.96
N LEU A 57 0.46 -0.72 -9.63
CA LEU A 57 1.72 -0.61 -8.89
C LEU A 57 2.69 -1.70 -9.39
N PRO A 58 4.00 -1.40 -9.52
CA PRO A 58 4.98 -2.38 -9.93
C PRO A 58 4.83 -3.65 -9.08
N PRO A 59 4.81 -4.86 -9.69
CA PRO A 59 4.74 -6.08 -8.91
C PRO A 59 5.92 -6.11 -7.93
N PRO A 60 5.70 -6.44 -6.65
CA PRO A 60 6.79 -6.48 -5.69
C PRO A 60 7.84 -7.50 -6.15
N GLU A 61 9.12 -7.18 -5.99
CA GLU A 61 10.26 -8.05 -6.38
C GLU A 61 10.21 -9.42 -5.69
N ARG A 62 9.48 -9.53 -4.57
CA ARG A 62 9.18 -10.79 -3.89
C ARG A 62 7.65 -10.97 -3.80
N PRO A 63 7.12 -12.17 -4.10
CA PRO A 63 5.72 -12.46 -3.83
C PRO A 63 5.49 -12.33 -2.32
N LEU A 64 4.62 -11.41 -1.92
CA LEU A 64 4.21 -11.27 -0.53
C LEU A 64 3.53 -12.58 -0.11
N ILE A 65 4.19 -13.37 0.74
CA ILE A 65 3.71 -14.66 1.28
C ILE A 65 2.59 -14.44 2.32
N GLU A 66 2.18 -13.18 2.54
CA GLU A 66 1.23 -12.79 3.59
C GLU A 66 -0.22 -13.22 3.32
N THR A 67 -0.52 -13.85 2.18
CA THR A 67 -1.87 -14.34 1.86
C THR A 67 -1.92 -15.86 1.74
N SER A 68 -2.82 -16.48 2.51
CA SER A 68 -3.10 -17.90 2.37
C SER A 68 -3.71 -18.22 1.00
N PRO A 69 -3.58 -19.46 0.49
CA PRO A 69 -4.20 -19.86 -0.77
C PRO A 69 -5.72 -19.66 -0.79
N ALA A 70 -6.38 -19.79 0.36
CA ALA A 70 -7.81 -19.56 0.53
C ALA A 70 -8.18 -18.07 0.37
N GLU A 71 -7.44 -17.17 1.03
CA GLU A 71 -7.64 -15.72 0.89
C GLU A 71 -7.35 -15.24 -0.52
N ARG A 72 -6.30 -15.77 -1.16
CA ARG A 72 -5.98 -15.43 -2.54
C ARG A 72 -7.10 -15.78 -3.52
N ARG A 73 -7.75 -16.94 -3.34
CA ARG A 73 -8.94 -17.33 -4.10
C ARG A 73 -10.13 -16.43 -3.83
N LYS A 74 -10.34 -16.03 -2.57
CA LYS A 74 -11.38 -15.08 -2.18
C LYS A 74 -11.17 -13.73 -2.86
N PHE A 75 -9.96 -13.16 -2.78
CA PHE A 75 -9.66 -11.84 -3.35
C PHE A 75 -9.79 -11.81 -4.86
N ARG A 76 -9.44 -12.89 -5.57
CA ARG A 76 -9.67 -13.01 -7.02
C ARG A 76 -11.14 -12.95 -7.43
N ARG A 77 -12.07 -13.29 -6.53
CA ARG A 77 -13.52 -13.26 -6.79
C ARG A 77 -14.17 -11.92 -6.41
N MET A 78 -13.43 -11.03 -5.75
CA MET A 78 -13.94 -9.71 -5.37
C MET A 78 -13.87 -8.77 -6.56
N LYS A 79 -14.75 -7.77 -6.57
CA LYS A 79 -14.69 -6.68 -7.55
C LYS A 79 -13.43 -5.84 -7.31
N PRO A 80 -12.88 -5.20 -8.37
CA PRO A 80 -11.86 -4.18 -8.20
C PRO A 80 -12.33 -3.09 -7.22
N ILE A 81 -11.41 -2.59 -6.40
CA ILE A 81 -11.69 -1.48 -5.50
C ILE A 81 -11.96 -0.24 -6.37
N THR A 82 -13.11 0.38 -6.16
CA THR A 82 -13.55 1.59 -6.88
C THR A 82 -13.03 2.86 -6.21
N SER A 83 -13.00 3.95 -6.98
CA SER A 83 -12.62 5.27 -6.49
C SER A 83 -13.54 5.76 -5.36
N ASP A 84 -14.84 5.49 -5.45
CA ASP A 84 -15.82 5.83 -4.41
C ASP A 84 -15.54 5.08 -3.10
N GLU A 85 -15.27 3.77 -3.18
CA GLU A 85 -14.88 2.96 -2.02
C GLU A 85 -13.60 3.48 -1.36
N LEU A 86 -12.62 3.96 -2.16
CA LEU A 86 -11.40 4.59 -1.63
C LEU A 86 -11.70 5.92 -0.93
N ILE A 87 -12.55 6.76 -1.49
CA ILE A 87 -12.95 8.04 -0.86
C ILE A 87 -13.66 7.77 0.46
N ASP A 88 -14.62 6.85 0.48
CA ASP A 88 -15.38 6.53 1.69
C ASP A 88 -14.50 5.93 2.77
N PHE A 89 -13.56 5.06 2.39
CA PHE A 89 -12.56 4.54 3.31
C PHE A 89 -11.65 5.64 3.87
N TYR A 90 -11.17 6.56 3.03
CA TYR A 90 -10.37 7.71 3.47
C TYR A 90 -11.14 8.60 4.45
N ARG A 91 -12.40 8.94 4.14
CA ARG A 91 -13.27 9.73 5.03
C ARG A 91 -13.49 9.02 6.36
N TYR A 92 -13.73 7.71 6.31
CA TYR A 92 -13.85 6.89 7.51
C TYR A 92 -12.57 6.94 8.36
N LEU A 93 -11.39 6.77 7.75
CA LEU A 93 -10.10 6.85 8.45
C LEU A 93 -9.83 8.24 9.04
N LYS A 94 -10.15 9.32 8.32
CA LYS A 94 -9.98 10.70 8.80
C LYS A 94 -10.77 10.97 10.08
N ASN A 95 -11.93 10.32 10.22
CA ASN A 95 -12.81 10.46 11.37
C ASN A 95 -12.47 9.46 12.51
N LEU A 96 -11.58 8.50 12.27
CA LEU A 96 -11.11 7.59 13.32
C LEU A 96 -10.12 8.29 14.23
N ARG A 97 -10.54 8.57 15.48
CA ARG A 97 -9.62 9.04 16.53
C ARG A 97 -8.68 7.95 17.02
N ARG A 98 -9.07 6.68 16.92
CA ARG A 98 -8.26 5.50 17.30
C ARG A 98 -8.60 4.30 16.42
N LEU A 99 -7.56 3.61 15.94
CA LEU A 99 -7.45 2.16 15.71
C LEU A 99 -8.31 1.26 16.63
N PRO A 100 -9.55 0.84 16.34
CA PRO A 100 -10.13 -0.29 17.08
C PRO A 100 -9.21 -1.51 16.93
N ARG A 101 -8.63 -1.97 18.06
CA ARG A 101 -7.70 -3.11 18.09
C ARG A 101 -8.30 -4.39 17.51
N THR A 102 -9.63 -4.50 17.54
CA THR A 102 -10.42 -5.59 16.95
C THR A 102 -10.33 -5.67 15.43
N LYS A 103 -10.00 -4.56 14.74
CA LYS A 103 -9.86 -4.51 13.28
C LYS A 103 -8.42 -4.76 12.80
N LEU A 104 -7.44 -4.79 13.70
CA LEU A 104 -6.02 -4.93 13.34
C LEU A 104 -5.56 -6.39 13.15
N GLY A 105 -6.44 -7.39 13.36
CA GLY A 105 -6.15 -8.81 13.09
C GLY A 105 -5.01 -9.45 13.89
N ALA A 106 -4.18 -8.65 14.57
CA ALA A 106 -3.07 -9.10 15.38
C ALA A 106 -3.60 -9.73 16.66
N LYS A 107 -3.78 -11.05 16.66
CA LYS A 107 -3.87 -11.80 17.92
C LYS A 107 -2.60 -11.49 18.71
N PRO A 108 -2.69 -11.08 19.98
CA PRO A 108 -1.50 -10.90 20.80
C PRO A 108 -0.75 -12.24 20.85
N GLN A 109 0.48 -12.27 20.34
CA GLN A 109 1.38 -13.39 20.60
C GLN A 109 1.52 -13.48 22.12
N ARG A 110 0.92 -14.51 22.71
CA ARG A 110 1.24 -14.90 24.10
C ARG A 110 2.72 -15.20 24.10
N ARG A 111 3.52 -14.34 24.75
CA ARG A 111 4.90 -14.64 25.06
C ARG A 111 4.89 -15.91 25.92
N THR A 112 5.36 -17.02 25.37
CA THR A 112 5.68 -18.21 26.16
C THR A 112 6.81 -17.81 27.13
N PRO A 113 6.70 -18.10 28.44
CA PRO A 113 7.80 -17.87 29.34
C PRO A 113 8.96 -18.77 28.93
N SER A 114 10.11 -18.16 28.65
CA SER A 114 11.36 -18.85 28.39
C SER A 114 11.70 -19.71 29.60
N HIS A 115 11.83 -21.01 29.35
CA HIS A 115 12.31 -22.00 30.31
C HIS A 115 13.59 -21.50 30.99
N THR A 116 13.54 -21.34 32.31
CA THR A 116 14.72 -21.13 33.14
C THR A 116 15.70 -22.27 32.92
N ARG A 117 16.90 -21.93 32.43
CA ARG A 117 18.03 -22.84 32.24
C ARG A 117 18.57 -23.20 33.63
N SER A 118 18.23 -24.39 34.12
CA SER A 118 18.84 -24.98 35.32
C SER A 118 20.33 -25.20 35.06
N LYS A 119 21.16 -24.57 35.89
CA LYS A 119 22.59 -24.86 36.03
C LYS A 119 22.75 -26.24 36.69
N TRP A 120 23.59 -27.08 36.11
CA TRP A 120 24.38 -28.09 36.80
C TRP A 120 25.80 -27.95 36.27
#